data_AF-A0A4Y9XWP7-F1
#
_entry.id   AF-A0A4Y9XWP7-F1
#
_cell.length_a   1.000
_cell.length_b   1.000
_cell.length_c   1.000
_cell.angle_alpha   90.00
_cell.angle_beta   90.00
_cell.angle_gamma   90.00
#
_symmetry.space_group_name_H-M   'P 1'
#
loop_
_entity.id
_entity.type
_entity.pdbx_description
1 polymer ?
#
loop_
_entity_poly.entity_id
_entity_poly.type
_entity_poly.pdbx_seq_one_letter_code
_entity_poly.pdbx_strand_id
1 'polypeptide(L)'
;MFFAFSSGKTRSPPAQSPIIQAYHDGHHVTRPGVPSSTVFAAESQKPSTHTSYQPAYSIEVDVVVEPTPELDEDGRRETWTVASQPSRQLARGHVVTIRTGSHVIETARVSKAVTLMRHWVTFRLTGGKAGLQIRVPIPWARLCDLDGYRHTLAYHTLPLLPEPHISFLTKPDFQNPDSNPYEFDITPGAVARLRTRLAKDPTTKDLIESHHGGDGAVAVYNGSSPRGGQRQTR
;
A
#
# COMPACT_ATOMS: atom_id res chain seq x y z
N MET A 1 -26.02 31.46 11.27
CA MET A 1 -25.07 32.34 10.56
C MET A 1 -24.45 31.55 9.43
N PHE A 2 -24.76 31.91 8.18
CA PHE A 2 -24.22 31.26 6.99
C PHE A 2 -23.11 32.15 6.42
N PHE A 3 -21.93 31.59 6.21
CA PHE A 3 -20.88 32.24 5.42
C PHE A 3 -20.77 31.55 4.07
N ALA A 4 -21.11 32.29 3.02
CA ALA A 4 -20.85 31.94 1.64
C ALA A 4 -19.41 32.37 1.29
N PHE A 5 -18.64 31.47 0.68
CA PHE A 5 -17.38 31.82 0.05
C PHE A 5 -17.42 31.49 -1.44
N SER A 6 -17.48 32.55 -2.23
CA SER A 6 -17.09 32.55 -3.64
C SER A 6 -15.58 32.40 -3.75
N SER A 7 -15.11 31.56 -4.66
CA SER A 7 -13.73 31.59 -5.16
C SER A 7 -13.67 30.99 -6.56
N GLY A 8 -13.81 31.85 -7.55
CA GLY A 8 -13.40 31.57 -8.92
C GLY A 8 -11.88 31.61 -9.04
N LYS A 9 -11.30 30.62 -9.71
CA LYS A 9 -9.94 30.69 -10.25
C LYS A 9 -9.89 29.90 -11.55
N THR A 10 -9.99 30.63 -12.65
CA THR A 10 -9.68 30.19 -14.01
C THR A 10 -8.20 29.78 -14.07
N ARG A 11 -7.93 28.51 -14.36
CA ARG A 11 -6.58 28.01 -14.66
C ARG A 11 -6.32 28.17 -16.15
N SER A 12 -5.37 29.04 -16.49
CA SER A 12 -4.75 29.13 -17.80
C SER A 12 -3.91 27.86 -18.07
N PRO A 13 -3.90 27.32 -19.30
CA PRO A 13 -3.04 26.21 -19.65
C PRO A 13 -1.56 26.65 -19.76
N PRO A 14 -0.58 25.80 -19.38
CA PRO A 14 0.83 26.12 -19.50
C PRO A 14 1.31 26.10 -20.95
N ALA A 15 2.23 27.01 -21.25
CA ALA A 15 2.91 27.16 -22.53
C ALA A 15 3.72 25.91 -22.90
N GLN A 16 3.59 25.49 -24.17
CA GLN A 16 4.35 24.38 -24.75
C GLN A 16 5.82 24.80 -24.95
N SER A 17 6.74 23.99 -24.44
CA SER A 17 8.19 24.16 -24.68
C SER A 17 8.58 23.65 -26.08
N PRO A 18 9.61 24.23 -26.70
CA PRO A 18 10.04 23.89 -28.05
C PRO A 18 10.74 22.52 -28.12
N ILE A 19 10.39 21.77 -29.16
CA ILE A 19 10.98 20.49 -29.57
C ILE A 19 12.42 20.74 -30.05
N ILE A 20 13.41 20.17 -29.36
CA ILE A 20 14.79 20.08 -29.85
C ILE A 20 14.90 18.79 -30.68
N GLN A 21 14.89 18.92 -32.00
CA GLN A 21 15.27 17.86 -32.94
C GLN A 21 16.79 17.71 -32.94
N ALA A 22 17.30 16.64 -32.34
CA ALA A 22 18.68 16.22 -32.50
C ALA A 22 18.82 15.46 -33.83
N TYR A 23 19.47 16.10 -34.80
CA TYR A 23 19.99 15.46 -36.01
C TYR A 23 21.10 14.49 -35.61
N HIS A 24 20.93 13.21 -35.94
CA HIS A 24 22.03 12.24 -35.94
C HIS A 24 22.45 12.00 -37.40
N ASP A 25 23.53 12.66 -37.79
CA ASP A 25 24.26 12.36 -39.02
C ASP A 25 25.01 11.04 -38.88
N GLY A 26 24.87 10.20 -39.91
CA GLY A 26 25.47 8.89 -39.99
C GLY A 26 26.92 8.91 -40.45
N HIS A 27 27.65 7.87 -40.07
CA HIS A 27 28.82 7.40 -40.80
C HIS A 27 28.76 5.88 -40.91
N HIS A 28 28.21 5.40 -42.04
CA HIS A 28 28.33 4.02 -42.48
C HIS A 28 29.71 3.84 -43.12
N VAL A 29 30.59 3.10 -42.46
CA VAL A 29 31.86 2.65 -43.05
C VAL A 29 31.59 1.33 -43.79
N THR A 30 31.61 1.37 -45.12
CA THR A 30 31.51 0.19 -45.99
C THR A 30 32.84 -0.56 -46.03
N ARG A 31 32.83 -1.82 -45.59
CA ARG A 31 33.97 -2.74 -45.67
C ARG A 31 33.83 -3.61 -46.94
N PRO A 32 34.81 -3.65 -47.84
CA PRO A 32 34.74 -4.49 -49.05
C PRO A 32 35.17 -5.93 -48.77
N GLY A 33 34.42 -6.90 -49.33
CA GLY A 33 34.96 -8.24 -49.64
C GLY A 33 34.36 -9.45 -48.92
N VAL A 34 33.04 -9.64 -48.94
CA VAL A 34 32.44 -10.94 -48.57
C VAL A 34 31.39 -11.36 -49.62
N PRO A 35 31.47 -12.60 -50.17
CA PRO A 35 30.53 -13.09 -51.17
C PRO A 35 29.11 -13.22 -50.64
N SER A 36 28.16 -12.77 -51.47
CA SER A 36 26.72 -12.80 -51.26
C SER A 36 26.19 -14.24 -51.25
N SER A 37 25.69 -14.69 -50.10
CA SER A 37 24.85 -15.88 -49.96
C SER A 37 23.52 -15.44 -49.34
N THR A 38 22.55 -15.17 -50.20
CA THR A 38 21.19 -14.79 -49.84
C THR A 38 20.45 -16.01 -49.31
N VAL A 39 20.35 -16.12 -47.99
CA VAL A 39 19.37 -17.00 -47.34
C VAL A 39 18.30 -16.08 -46.77
N PHE A 40 17.07 -16.25 -47.23
CA PHE A 40 15.90 -15.51 -46.75
C PHE A 40 15.72 -15.69 -45.24
N ALA A 41 16.35 -14.81 -44.45
CA ALA A 41 16.00 -14.60 -43.07
C ALA A 41 14.77 -13.70 -43.06
N ALA A 42 13.60 -14.31 -42.87
CA ALA A 42 12.38 -13.58 -42.57
C ALA A 42 12.57 -12.88 -41.21
N GLU A 43 13.15 -11.68 -41.23
CA GLU A 43 13.15 -10.77 -40.10
C GLU A 43 11.68 -10.42 -39.80
N SER A 44 11.12 -11.15 -38.83
CA SER A 44 9.89 -10.77 -38.19
C SER A 44 10.12 -9.40 -37.55
N GLN A 45 9.71 -8.35 -38.26
CA GLN A 45 9.55 -7.01 -37.71
C GLN A 45 8.61 -7.13 -36.52
N LYS A 46 9.18 -7.23 -35.31
CA LYS A 46 8.42 -7.17 -34.06
C LYS A 46 7.69 -5.84 -34.09
N PRO A 47 6.34 -5.81 -34.12
CA PRO A 47 5.63 -4.55 -34.05
C PRO A 47 6.07 -3.87 -32.76
N SER A 48 6.73 -2.72 -32.91
CA SER A 48 6.96 -1.78 -31.83
C SER A 48 5.59 -1.28 -31.41
N THR A 49 4.92 -2.03 -30.54
CA THR A 49 3.76 -1.54 -29.82
C THR A 49 4.28 -0.44 -28.91
N HIS A 50 4.25 0.80 -29.42
CA HIS A 50 4.24 1.99 -28.61
C HIS A 50 3.00 1.88 -27.71
N THR A 51 3.18 1.23 -26.55
CA THR A 51 2.28 1.40 -25.41
C THR A 51 2.32 2.87 -25.09
N SER A 52 1.33 3.60 -25.61
CA SER A 52 0.95 4.94 -25.18
C SER A 52 1.10 4.98 -23.67
N TYR A 53 2.12 5.69 -23.22
CA TYR A 53 2.46 5.87 -21.82
C TYR A 53 1.35 6.77 -21.25
N GLN A 54 0.17 6.21 -21.00
CA GLN A 54 -0.80 6.92 -20.18
C GLN A 54 -0.11 7.13 -18.85
N PRO A 55 0.10 8.39 -18.41
CA PRO A 55 0.72 8.65 -17.14
C PRO A 55 -0.13 7.96 -16.08
N ALA A 56 0.41 6.95 -15.43
CA ALA A 56 -0.22 6.32 -14.29
C ALA A 56 -0.45 7.44 -13.27
N TYR A 57 -1.71 7.86 -13.11
CA TYR A 57 -2.06 8.95 -12.23
C TYR A 57 -1.59 8.60 -10.81
N SER A 58 -0.68 9.41 -10.26
CA SER A 58 -0.32 9.27 -8.86
C SER A 58 -1.48 9.76 -8.01
N ILE A 59 -1.98 8.92 -7.12
CA ILE A 59 -2.96 9.34 -6.12
C ILE A 59 -2.22 10.08 -5.03
N GLU A 60 -2.51 11.38 -4.89
CA GLU A 60 -2.00 12.24 -3.85
C GLU A 60 -2.95 12.25 -2.65
N VAL A 61 -2.40 12.11 -1.43
CA VAL A 61 -3.17 12.11 -0.19
C VAL A 61 -2.47 12.97 0.86
N ASP A 62 -3.17 13.99 1.37
CA ASP A 62 -2.70 14.77 2.51
C ASP A 62 -2.96 14.01 3.81
N VAL A 63 -1.92 13.87 4.63
CA VAL A 63 -1.98 13.11 5.88
C VAL A 63 -1.57 14.00 7.04
N VAL A 64 -2.49 14.19 7.99
CA VAL A 64 -2.20 14.90 9.24
C VAL A 64 -1.64 13.90 10.25
N VAL A 65 -0.48 14.22 10.80
CA VAL A 65 0.24 13.38 11.76
C VAL A 65 0.38 14.07 13.10
N GLU A 66 0.68 13.28 14.14
CA GLU A 66 1.02 13.78 15.46
C GLU A 66 2.22 14.75 15.40
N PRO A 67 2.36 15.68 16.37
CA PRO A 67 3.41 16.70 16.32
C PRO A 67 4.84 16.18 16.45
N THR A 68 5.02 15.01 17.05
CA THR A 68 6.33 14.44 17.34
C THR A 68 6.43 13.03 16.77
N PRO A 69 7.44 12.74 15.93
CA PRO A 69 7.64 11.40 15.42
C PRO A 69 8.27 10.49 16.49
N GLU A 70 8.00 9.21 16.39
CA GLU A 70 8.73 8.19 17.14
C GLU A 70 10.06 7.89 16.44
N LEU A 71 11.16 8.05 17.16
CA LEU A 71 12.48 7.66 16.69
C LEU A 71 12.81 6.26 17.21
N ASP A 72 13.36 5.44 16.32
CA ASP A 72 13.94 4.14 16.70
C ASP A 72 15.18 4.33 17.59
N GLU A 73 15.66 3.28 18.27
CA GLU A 73 16.78 3.34 19.22
C GLU A 73 18.06 3.92 18.60
N ASP A 74 18.30 3.58 17.32
CA ASP A 74 19.44 4.08 16.55
C ASP A 74 19.25 5.52 16.03
N GLY A 75 18.07 6.13 16.18
CA GLY A 75 17.69 7.41 15.59
C GLY A 75 17.63 7.42 14.05
N ARG A 76 17.78 6.25 13.41
CA ARG A 76 17.86 6.10 11.95
C ARG A 76 16.50 6.03 11.26
N ARG A 77 15.44 5.74 12.01
CA ARG A 77 14.08 5.59 11.51
C ARG A 77 13.17 6.52 12.27
N GLU A 78 12.33 7.19 11.52
CA GLU A 78 11.42 8.21 12.00
C GLU A 78 10.01 7.78 11.60
N THR A 79 9.18 7.47 12.59
CA THR A 79 7.81 6.97 12.38
C THR A 79 6.81 8.04 12.78
N TRP A 80 6.09 8.55 11.80
CA TRP A 80 5.01 9.50 12.02
C TRP A 80 3.69 8.78 12.22
N THR A 81 2.97 9.08 13.30
CA THR A 81 1.65 8.48 13.59
C THR A 81 0.54 9.35 13.03
N VAL A 82 -0.39 8.77 12.27
CA VAL A 82 -1.53 9.51 11.70
C VAL A 82 -2.50 9.92 12.81
N ALA A 83 -2.77 11.23 12.92
CA ALA A 83 -3.60 11.83 13.97
C ALA A 83 -5.08 11.98 13.55
N SER A 84 -5.36 12.06 12.25
CA SER A 84 -6.73 12.16 11.75
C SER A 84 -6.94 11.38 10.46
N GLN A 85 -8.20 11.00 10.24
CA GLN A 85 -8.56 10.18 9.09
C GLN A 85 -8.22 10.92 7.78
N PRO A 86 -7.37 10.33 6.91
CA PRO A 86 -7.08 10.91 5.60
C PRO A 86 -8.31 10.88 4.70
N SER A 87 -8.34 11.75 3.68
CA SER A 87 -9.44 11.83 2.71
C SER A 87 -9.67 10.54 1.92
N ARG A 88 -8.65 9.67 1.87
CA ARG A 88 -8.67 8.34 1.26
C ARG A 88 -7.82 7.39 2.09
N GLN A 89 -8.19 6.11 2.11
CA GLN A 89 -7.35 5.09 2.71
C GLN A 89 -5.96 5.07 2.06
N LEU A 90 -4.93 4.98 2.88
CA LEU A 90 -3.54 4.95 2.42
C LEU A 90 -3.20 3.58 1.86
N ALA A 91 -2.76 3.54 0.61
CA ALA A 91 -2.40 2.32 -0.10
C ALA A 91 -0.98 2.40 -0.65
N ARG A 92 -0.38 1.24 -0.93
CA ARG A 92 0.89 1.16 -1.66
C ARG A 92 0.80 1.91 -2.99
N GLY A 93 1.82 2.72 -3.28
CA GLY A 93 1.94 3.52 -4.49
C GLY A 93 1.37 4.94 -4.38
N HIS A 94 0.55 5.25 -3.36
CA HIS A 94 0.09 6.61 -3.11
C HIS A 94 1.27 7.54 -2.80
N VAL A 95 1.17 8.79 -3.27
CA VAL A 95 2.05 9.88 -2.86
C VAL A 95 1.36 10.58 -1.68
N VAL A 96 2.03 10.63 -0.54
CA VAL A 96 1.52 11.23 0.68
C VAL A 96 2.27 12.52 0.98
N THR A 97 1.51 13.56 1.35
CA THR A 97 2.07 14.79 1.91
C THR A 97 1.81 14.78 3.40
N ILE A 98 2.86 14.60 4.19
CA ILE A 98 2.81 14.53 5.64
C ILE A 98 2.82 15.95 6.19
N ARG A 99 1.89 16.27 7.09
CA ARG A 99 1.80 17.59 7.71
C ARG A 99 1.42 17.52 9.18
N THR A 100 1.91 18.49 9.95
CA THR A 100 1.50 18.74 11.33
C THR A 100 0.81 20.10 11.37
N GLY A 101 -0.50 20.11 11.62
CA GLY A 101 -1.30 21.33 11.53
C GLY A 101 -1.24 21.96 10.12
N SER A 102 -0.74 23.19 10.03
CA SER A 102 -0.54 23.92 8.77
C SER A 102 0.84 23.71 8.13
N HIS A 103 1.75 23.00 8.80
CA HIS A 103 3.12 22.83 8.36
C HIS A 103 3.30 21.51 7.59
N VAL A 104 3.77 21.62 6.33
CA VAL A 104 4.15 20.44 5.53
C VAL A 104 5.54 20.00 5.96
N ILE A 105 5.64 18.73 6.37
CA ILE A 105 6.90 18.12 6.80
C ILE A 105 7.63 17.56 5.57
N GLU A 106 6.97 16.69 4.81
CA GLU A 106 7.59 15.95 3.71
C GLU A 106 6.53 15.43 2.71
N THR A 107 6.92 15.24 1.46
CA THR A 107 6.13 14.49 0.47
C THR A 107 6.88 13.22 0.06
N ALA A 108 6.25 12.06 0.14
CA ALA A 108 6.89 10.77 -0.17
C ALA A 108 5.89 9.74 -0.70
N ARG A 109 6.37 8.66 -1.32
CA ARG A 109 5.55 7.57 -1.85
C ARG A 109 5.48 6.39 -0.87
N VAL A 110 4.27 5.91 -0.61
CA VAL A 110 4.00 4.69 0.18
C VAL A 110 4.54 3.46 -0.57
N SER A 111 5.51 2.77 0.03
CA SER A 111 6.23 1.68 -0.64
C SER A 111 5.72 0.28 -0.26
N LYS A 112 5.85 -0.11 1.00
CA LYS A 112 5.41 -1.42 1.51
C LYS A 112 5.09 -1.35 3.00
N ALA A 113 4.25 -2.27 3.49
CA ALA A 113 4.09 -2.50 4.92
C ALA A 113 5.41 -3.07 5.48
N VAL A 114 5.83 -2.55 6.63
CA VAL A 114 7.03 -2.96 7.36
C VAL A 114 6.65 -3.72 8.62
N THR A 115 5.65 -3.19 9.34
CA THR A 115 5.20 -3.76 10.61
C THR A 115 3.67 -3.83 10.59
N LEU A 116 3.13 -4.99 10.97
CA LEU A 116 1.72 -5.19 11.26
C LEU A 116 1.56 -5.32 12.78
N MET A 117 0.66 -4.54 13.35
CA MET A 117 0.23 -4.60 14.75
C MET A 117 -1.27 -4.84 14.77
N ARG A 118 -1.83 -5.11 15.95
CA ARG A 118 -3.25 -5.44 16.05
C ARG A 118 -4.14 -4.35 15.44
N HIS A 119 -3.88 -3.08 15.78
CA HIS A 119 -4.70 -1.94 15.36
C HIS A 119 -4.02 -0.99 14.36
N TRP A 120 -2.75 -1.23 14.07
CA TRP A 120 -1.91 -0.33 13.28
C TRP A 120 -1.10 -1.06 12.22
N VAL A 121 -0.81 -0.37 11.13
CA VAL A 121 0.18 -0.78 10.13
C VAL A 121 1.20 0.33 9.95
N THR A 122 2.47 -0.03 9.88
CA THR A 122 3.55 0.91 9.55
C THR A 122 4.01 0.69 8.12
N PHE A 123 3.92 1.74 7.30
CA PHE A 123 4.41 1.76 5.92
C PHE A 123 5.76 2.44 5.83
N ARG A 124 6.64 1.89 5.00
CA ARG A 124 7.87 2.58 4.56
C ARG A 124 7.53 3.62 3.50
N LEU A 125 8.07 4.82 3.65
CA LEU A 125 8.01 5.88 2.66
C LEU A 125 9.30 5.92 1.83
N THR A 126 9.17 6.32 0.57
CA THR A 126 10.27 6.40 -0.42
C THR A 126 10.17 7.68 -1.23
N GLY A 127 11.30 8.20 -1.72
CA GLY A 127 11.34 9.47 -2.45
C GLY A 127 11.40 10.73 -1.57
N GLY A 128 11.35 10.55 -0.24
CA GLY A 128 11.65 11.59 0.75
C GLY A 128 12.88 11.21 1.60
N LYS A 129 12.99 11.79 2.81
CA LYS A 129 14.03 11.49 3.80
C LYS A 129 14.22 9.97 4.02
N ALA A 130 15.47 9.53 4.09
CA ALA A 130 15.80 8.14 4.37
C ALA A 130 15.32 7.72 5.77
N GLY A 131 14.78 6.50 5.88
CA GLY A 131 14.28 5.95 7.14
C GLY A 131 12.88 6.43 7.54
N LEU A 132 12.22 7.25 6.71
CA LEU A 132 10.88 7.76 6.98
C LEU A 132 9.80 6.67 6.88
N GLN A 133 8.93 6.63 7.90
CA GLN A 133 7.82 5.70 8.01
C GLN A 133 6.55 6.42 8.46
N ILE A 134 5.41 5.82 8.16
CA ILE A 134 4.11 6.30 8.62
C ILE A 134 3.30 5.16 9.25
N ARG A 135 2.83 5.37 10.48
CA ARG A 135 1.98 4.43 11.20
C ARG A 135 0.52 4.86 11.08
N VAL A 136 -0.30 3.98 10.51
CA VAL A 136 -1.67 4.25 10.09
C VAL A 136 -2.60 3.25 10.78
N PRO A 137 -3.73 3.67 11.36
CA PRO A 137 -4.75 2.75 11.84
C PRO A 137 -5.24 1.85 10.70
N ILE A 138 -5.47 0.56 10.99
CA ILE A 138 -5.88 -0.43 9.98
C ILE A 138 -7.11 0.04 9.17
N PRO A 139 -8.18 0.64 9.73
CA PRO A 139 -9.32 1.12 8.94
C PRO A 139 -8.99 2.25 7.96
N TRP A 140 -7.89 2.98 8.19
CA TRP A 140 -7.43 4.07 7.33
C TRP A 140 -6.38 3.61 6.31
N ALA A 141 -6.01 2.34 6.33
CA ALA A 141 -5.06 1.73 5.42
C ALA A 141 -5.78 0.78 4.46
N ARG A 142 -5.33 0.76 3.21
CA ARG A 142 -5.70 -0.26 2.23
C ARG A 142 -4.53 -1.23 2.11
N LEU A 143 -4.60 -2.31 2.89
CA LEU A 143 -3.64 -3.40 2.82
C LEU A 143 -3.76 -4.14 1.49
N CYS A 144 -2.65 -4.69 1.00
CA CYS A 144 -2.72 -5.64 -0.11
C CYS A 144 -3.31 -6.97 0.39
N ASP A 145 -3.86 -7.79 -0.51
CA ASP A 145 -4.52 -9.05 -0.15
C ASP A 145 -3.66 -9.95 0.76
N LEU A 146 -2.34 -9.99 0.54
CA LEU A 146 -1.43 -10.80 1.34
C LEU A 146 -1.26 -10.25 2.76
N ASP A 147 -1.11 -8.93 2.91
CA ASP A 147 -0.96 -8.28 4.22
C ASP A 147 -2.29 -8.33 4.99
N GLY A 148 -3.42 -8.12 4.32
CA GLY A 148 -4.75 -8.27 4.92
C GLY A 148 -5.00 -9.70 5.39
N TYR A 149 -4.68 -10.70 4.54
CA TYR A 149 -4.80 -12.12 4.91
C TYR A 149 -3.91 -12.49 6.10
N ARG A 150 -2.66 -12.00 6.13
CA ARG A 150 -1.75 -12.15 7.27
C ARG A 150 -2.33 -11.58 8.54
N HIS A 151 -2.84 -10.36 8.45
CA HIS A 151 -3.43 -9.66 9.59
C HIS A 151 -4.63 -10.42 10.14
N THR A 152 -5.53 -10.91 9.29
CA THR A 152 -6.66 -11.74 9.73
C THR A 152 -6.22 -13.00 10.47
N LEU A 153 -5.24 -13.73 9.95
CA LEU A 153 -4.78 -14.99 10.54
C LEU A 153 -4.03 -14.79 11.87
N ALA A 154 -3.20 -13.74 11.93
CA ALA A 154 -2.31 -13.50 13.07
C ALA A 154 -2.91 -12.51 14.09
N TYR A 155 -4.13 -12.01 13.90
CA TYR A 155 -4.67 -10.87 14.65
C TYR A 155 -4.43 -10.95 16.18
N HIS A 156 -4.73 -12.10 16.78
CA HIS A 156 -4.60 -12.29 18.22
C HIS A 156 -3.14 -12.47 18.68
N THR A 157 -2.23 -12.86 17.79
CA THR A 157 -0.79 -12.99 18.07
C THR A 157 0.00 -11.73 17.73
N LEU A 158 -0.59 -10.78 16.99
CA LEU A 158 0.06 -9.50 16.70
C LEU A 158 0.23 -8.65 17.98
N PRO A 159 1.29 -7.82 18.05
CA PRO A 159 1.49 -6.90 19.17
C PRO A 159 0.24 -6.05 19.44
N LEU A 160 -0.17 -6.03 20.71
CA LEU A 160 -1.35 -5.28 21.16
C LEU A 160 -1.09 -3.78 21.18
N LEU A 161 0.12 -3.37 21.55
CA LEU A 161 0.52 -1.97 21.58
C LEU A 161 1.07 -1.53 20.20
N PRO A 162 0.74 -0.30 19.76
CA PRO A 162 -0.07 0.71 20.46
C PRO A 162 -1.57 0.38 20.51
N GLU A 163 -2.26 0.93 21.51
CA GLU A 163 -3.73 0.86 21.64
C GLU A 163 -4.44 1.39 20.38
N PRO A 164 -5.71 0.99 20.12
CA PRO A 164 -6.47 1.53 19.00
C PRO A 164 -6.48 3.06 18.99
N HIS A 165 -6.45 3.66 17.79
CA HIS A 165 -6.58 5.11 17.65
C HIS A 165 -7.87 5.60 18.34
N ILE A 166 -7.80 6.78 18.98
CA ILE A 166 -8.86 7.34 19.85
C ILE A 166 -10.25 7.37 19.21
N SER A 167 -10.34 7.54 17.89
CA SER A 167 -11.59 7.51 17.12
C SER A 167 -12.32 6.16 17.12
N PHE A 168 -11.67 5.10 17.59
CA PHE A 168 -12.22 3.74 17.63
C PHE A 168 -12.52 3.25 19.05
N LEU A 169 -12.03 3.91 20.09
CA LEU A 169 -12.18 3.45 21.48
C LEU A 169 -13.64 3.35 21.94
N THR A 170 -14.53 4.17 21.38
CA THR A 170 -15.96 4.16 21.72
C THR A 170 -16.78 3.13 20.93
N LYS A 171 -16.17 2.43 19.96
CA LYS A 171 -16.90 1.49 19.11
C LYS A 171 -17.02 0.12 19.79
N PRO A 172 -18.22 -0.50 19.83
CA PRO A 172 -18.44 -1.79 20.48
C PRO A 172 -17.51 -2.90 19.96
N ASP A 173 -17.23 -2.93 18.66
CA ASP A 173 -16.39 -3.97 18.04
C ASP A 173 -14.95 -3.96 18.59
N PHE A 174 -14.49 -2.82 19.12
CA PHE A 174 -13.15 -2.65 19.70
C PHE A 174 -13.10 -2.94 21.20
N GLN A 175 -14.24 -3.16 21.85
CA GLN A 175 -14.32 -3.43 23.29
C GLN A 175 -14.06 -4.91 23.63
N ASN A 176 -14.24 -5.81 22.66
CA ASN A 176 -13.99 -7.24 22.85
C ASN A 176 -12.57 -7.61 22.37
N PRO A 177 -11.63 -7.92 23.29
CA PRO A 177 -10.25 -8.28 22.91
C PRO A 177 -10.12 -9.62 22.20
N ASP A 178 -11.14 -10.48 22.31
CA ASP A 178 -11.19 -11.83 21.72
C ASP A 178 -11.84 -11.83 20.33
N SER A 179 -12.35 -10.68 19.87
CA SER A 179 -12.90 -10.53 18.53
C SER A 179 -11.96 -9.71 17.64
N ASN A 180 -11.81 -10.11 16.38
CA ASN A 180 -11.16 -9.27 15.37
C ASN A 180 -12.21 -8.31 14.78
N PRO A 181 -12.09 -6.98 14.99
CA PRO A 181 -13.05 -6.01 14.46
C PRO A 181 -12.82 -5.71 12.97
N TYR A 182 -11.84 -6.33 12.34
CA TYR A 182 -11.45 -6.05 10.96
C TYR A 182 -11.80 -7.22 10.04
N GLU A 183 -12.53 -6.89 8.98
CA GLU A 183 -12.82 -7.80 7.88
C GLU A 183 -12.13 -7.28 6.61
N PHE A 184 -11.49 -8.17 5.86
CA PHE A 184 -10.88 -7.84 4.57
C PHE A 184 -11.61 -8.59 3.46
N ASP A 185 -11.88 -7.91 2.36
CA ASP A 185 -12.55 -8.48 1.18
C ASP A 185 -11.65 -9.45 0.41
N ILE A 186 -11.46 -10.65 0.95
CA ILE A 186 -10.65 -11.70 0.34
C ILE A 186 -11.59 -12.70 -0.33
N THR A 187 -11.57 -12.71 -1.66
CA THR A 187 -12.37 -13.68 -2.42
C THR A 187 -11.99 -15.13 -2.07
N PRO A 188 -12.95 -16.07 -1.98
CA PRO A 188 -12.65 -17.46 -1.63
C PRO A 188 -11.57 -18.10 -2.52
N GLY A 189 -11.58 -17.81 -3.82
CA GLY A 189 -10.54 -18.27 -4.76
C GLY A 189 -9.15 -17.68 -4.49
N ALA A 190 -9.07 -16.47 -3.94
CA ALA A 190 -7.80 -15.87 -3.53
C ALA A 190 -7.22 -16.55 -2.28
N VAL A 191 -8.05 -17.08 -1.37
CA VAL A 191 -7.58 -17.69 -0.11
C VAL A 191 -6.58 -18.83 -0.35
N ALA A 192 -6.87 -19.77 -1.26
CA ALA A 192 -5.97 -20.88 -1.56
C ALA A 192 -4.62 -20.40 -2.13
N ARG A 193 -4.66 -19.40 -3.02
CA ARG A 193 -3.47 -18.77 -3.59
C ARG A 193 -2.66 -18.01 -2.53
N LEU A 194 -3.34 -17.27 -1.65
CA LEU A 194 -2.71 -16.50 -0.57
C LEU A 194 -2.08 -17.43 0.46
N ARG A 195 -2.74 -18.52 0.85
CA ARG A 195 -2.16 -19.57 1.71
C ARG A 195 -0.88 -20.16 1.10
N THR A 196 -0.90 -20.47 -0.21
CA THR A 196 0.29 -20.96 -0.91
C THR A 196 1.42 -19.94 -0.95
N ARG A 197 1.10 -18.66 -1.16
CA ARG A 197 2.09 -17.57 -1.12
C ARG A 197 2.66 -17.37 0.29
N LEU A 198 1.80 -17.47 1.30
CA LEU A 198 2.15 -17.31 2.70
C LEU A 198 3.14 -18.39 3.15
N ALA A 199 2.89 -19.65 2.77
CA ALA A 199 3.78 -20.77 3.06
C ALA A 199 5.17 -20.65 2.40
N LYS A 200 5.30 -19.83 1.35
CA LYS A 200 6.58 -19.56 0.66
C LYS A 200 7.31 -18.34 1.21
N ASP A 201 6.68 -17.53 2.05
CA ASP A 201 7.31 -16.34 2.61
C ASP A 201 8.09 -16.71 3.88
N PRO A 202 9.43 -16.61 3.87
CA PRO A 202 10.26 -16.99 5.02
C PRO A 202 9.89 -16.18 6.28
N THR A 203 9.55 -14.90 6.12
CA THR A 203 9.18 -14.01 7.23
C THR A 203 7.91 -14.47 7.95
N THR A 204 7.00 -15.14 7.24
CA THR A 204 5.78 -15.67 7.87
C THR A 204 6.03 -17.04 8.49
N LYS A 205 6.92 -17.84 7.89
CA LYS A 205 7.30 -19.14 8.44
C LYS A 205 7.84 -18.98 9.87
N ASP A 206 8.74 -18.02 10.07
CA ASP A 206 9.31 -17.72 11.39
C ASP A 206 8.26 -17.22 12.39
N LEU A 207 7.27 -16.44 11.94
CA LEU A 207 6.18 -15.94 12.78
C LEU A 207 5.21 -17.06 13.18
N ILE A 208 4.92 -18.00 12.29
CA ILE A 208 4.02 -19.12 12.58
C ILE A 208 4.73 -20.13 13.49
N GLU A 209 5.99 -20.45 13.19
CA GLU A 209 6.78 -21.42 13.93
C GLU A 209 7.13 -20.94 15.35
N SER A 210 7.41 -19.64 15.54
CA SER A 210 7.66 -19.07 16.88
C SER A 210 6.43 -19.13 17.79
N HIS A 211 5.21 -19.18 17.22
CA HIS A 211 3.96 -19.29 17.98
C HIS A 211 3.44 -20.72 18.13
N HIS A 212 3.92 -21.71 17.36
CA HIS A 212 3.49 -23.11 17.45
C HIS A 212 4.34 -23.98 18.40
N GLY A 213 5.36 -23.41 19.04
CA GLY A 213 6.21 -24.11 20.03
C GLY A 213 5.57 -24.32 21.41
N GLY A 214 4.32 -23.88 21.62
CA GLY A 214 3.60 -24.02 22.89
C GLY A 214 2.20 -24.60 22.70
N ASP A 215 2.14 -25.92 22.61
CA ASP A 215 1.02 -26.82 22.98
C ASP A 215 -0.42 -26.27 22.81
N GLY A 216 -1.04 -26.50 21.65
CA GLY A 216 -2.47 -26.23 21.48
C GLY A 216 -2.97 -26.30 20.04
N ALA A 217 -3.84 -27.27 19.75
CA ALA A 217 -4.44 -27.56 18.46
C ALA A 217 -4.97 -26.32 17.71
N VAL A 218 -4.49 -26.13 16.47
CA VAL A 218 -5.01 -25.12 15.54
C VAL A 218 -6.46 -25.46 15.22
N ALA A 219 -7.39 -24.69 15.78
CA ALA A 219 -8.78 -24.68 15.35
C ALA A 219 -8.82 -24.19 13.90
N VAL A 220 -8.95 -25.12 12.95
CA VAL A 220 -9.23 -24.82 11.55
C VAL A 220 -10.56 -24.06 11.51
N TYR A 221 -10.48 -22.74 11.33
CA TYR A 221 -11.64 -21.87 11.18
C TYR A 221 -12.35 -22.22 9.87
N ASN A 222 -13.25 -23.21 9.92
CA ASN A 222 -14.22 -23.47 8.86
C ASN A 222 -15.29 -22.40 8.98
N GLY A 223 -15.05 -21.25 8.33
CA GLY A 223 -15.99 -20.13 8.20
C GLY A 223 -17.31 -20.59 7.58
N SER A 224 -18.20 -21.12 8.42
CA SER A 224 -19.59 -21.42 8.10
C SER A 224 -20.40 -20.27 8.67
N SER A 225 -20.61 -19.23 7.86
CA SER A 225 -21.50 -18.13 8.21
C SER A 225 -22.89 -18.71 8.53
N PRO A 226 -23.47 -18.49 9.72
CA PRO A 226 -24.83 -18.92 10.00
C PRO A 226 -25.76 -18.10 9.11
N ARG A 227 -26.41 -18.77 8.14
CA ARG A 227 -27.57 -18.21 7.43
C ARG A 227 -28.66 -17.93 8.47
N GLY A 228 -28.76 -16.68 8.89
CA GLY A 228 -29.87 -16.19 9.71
C GLY A 228 -31.18 -16.41 8.97
N GLY A 229 -31.92 -17.44 9.39
CA GLY A 229 -33.30 -17.65 8.96
C GLY A 229 -34.18 -16.56 9.56
N GLN A 230 -34.74 -15.69 8.70
CA GLN A 230 -35.88 -14.87 9.06
C GLN A 230 -37.07 -15.78 9.38
N ARG A 231 -37.51 -15.77 10.65
CA ARG A 231 -38.84 -16.27 11.03
C ARG A 231 -39.78 -15.07 11.10
N GLN A 232 -40.61 -14.91 10.08
CA GLN A 232 -41.83 -14.11 10.17
C GLN A 232 -42.83 -14.88 11.04
N THR A 233 -43.27 -14.28 12.14
CA THR A 233 -44.51 -14.67 12.82
C THR A 233 -45.55 -13.58 12.56
N ARG A 234 -46.74 -14.06 12.15
CA ARG A 234 -47.95 -13.31 11.84
C ARG A 234 -48.55 -12.61 13.04
#